data_AF-A0ABD1RC46-F1
#
_entry.id   AF-A0ABD1RC46-F1
#
_cell.length_a   1.000
_cell.length_b   1.000
_cell.length_c   1.000
_cell.angle_alpha   90.00
_cell.angle_beta   90.00
_cell.angle_gamma   90.00
#
_symmetry.space_group_name_H-M   'P 1'
#
loop_
_entity.id
_entity.type
_entity.pdbx_description
1 polymer ?
#
loop_
_entity_poly.entity_id
_entity_poly.type
_entity_poly.pdbx_seq_one_letter_code
_entity_poly.pdbx_strand_id
1 'polypeptide(L)'
;MGRPSRTQTAHKKLAQEIRSVTRSNGGKITMGAMERMPLMKSVVYEALRIEPPVASQYAKAKRDFVVESHDAAFRIKESEILFGFQPFATKDPRIFHRPEEFLPDRFVGENGEKLLKYVVWSNGPETEMSTMVVLDEGVG
;
A
#
# COMPACT_ATOMS: atom_id res chain seq x y z
N MET A 1 19.65 29.88 10.12
CA MET A 1 19.65 28.41 10.33
C MET A 1 18.39 27.85 9.66
N GLY A 2 18.51 27.16 8.53
CA GLY A 2 17.35 26.62 7.80
C GLY A 2 16.75 25.43 8.54
N ARG A 3 15.42 25.37 8.68
CA ARG A 3 14.74 24.17 9.19
C ARG A 3 15.12 22.98 8.29
N PRO A 4 15.52 21.82 8.85
CA PRO A 4 15.77 20.64 8.03
C PRO A 4 14.49 20.29 7.26
N SER A 5 14.65 19.88 6.00
CA SER A 5 13.53 19.40 5.20
C SER A 5 12.84 18.25 5.94
N ARG A 6 11.52 18.09 5.75
CA ARG A 6 10.74 16.99 6.37
C ARG A 6 11.39 15.63 6.08
N THR A 7 11.95 15.46 4.89
CA THR A 7 12.70 14.29 4.42
C THR A 7 13.97 14.02 5.25
N GLN A 8 14.78 15.04 5.54
CA GLN A 8 15.97 14.89 6.39
C GLN A 8 15.62 14.46 7.82
N THR A 9 14.44 14.85 8.31
CA THR A 9 13.95 14.43 9.64
C THR A 9 13.49 12.97 9.60
N ALA A 10 12.82 12.53 8.53
CA ALA A 10 12.40 11.14 8.35
C ALA A 10 13.60 10.18 8.29
N HIS A 11 14.66 10.51 7.52
CA HIS A 11 15.86 9.68 7.41
C HIS A 11 16.53 9.45 8.76
N LYS A 12 16.62 10.49 9.60
CA LYS A 12 17.19 10.38 10.95
C LYS A 12 16.38 9.45 11.84
N LYS A 13 15.04 9.59 11.85
CA LYS A 13 14.14 8.74 12.65
C LYS A 13 14.20 7.28 12.21
N LEU A 14 14.16 7.02 10.89
CA LEU A 14 14.32 5.66 10.32
C LEU A 14 15.66 5.03 10.72
N ALA A 15 16.76 5.76 10.54
CA ALA A 15 18.09 5.25 10.90
C ALA A 15 18.20 4.96 12.41
N GLN A 16 17.58 5.80 13.26
CA GLN A 16 17.53 5.57 14.70
C GLN A 16 16.73 4.32 15.05
N GLU A 17 15.52 4.15 14.50
CA GLU A 17 14.67 2.97 14.73
C GLU A 17 15.39 1.68 14.32
N ILE A 18 15.88 1.62 13.08
CA ILE A 18 16.54 0.43 12.52
C ILE A 18 17.77 0.07 13.36
N ARG A 19 18.67 1.03 13.64
CA ARG A 19 19.88 0.76 14.43
C ARG A 19 19.56 0.33 15.86
N SER A 20 18.53 0.92 16.48
CA SER A 20 18.11 0.58 17.84
C SER A 20 17.61 -0.86 17.90
N VAL A 21 16.68 -1.22 17.01
CA VAL A 21 16.08 -2.56 16.96
C VAL A 21 17.10 -3.62 16.56
N THR A 22 18.00 -3.33 15.61
CA THR A 22 19.08 -4.25 15.24
C THR A 22 20.05 -4.47 16.42
N ARG A 23 20.41 -3.40 17.15
CA ARG A 23 21.28 -3.51 18.33
C ARG A 23 20.63 -4.34 19.43
N SER A 24 19.35 -4.11 19.73
CA SER A 24 18.63 -4.88 20.74
C SER A 24 18.40 -6.34 20.32
N ASN A 25 18.51 -6.65 19.02
CA ASN A 25 18.43 -8.00 18.45
C ASN A 25 19.81 -8.66 18.26
N GLY A 26 20.83 -8.24 19.04
CA GLY A 26 22.18 -8.83 18.99
C GLY A 26 22.91 -8.59 17.67
N GLY A 27 22.60 -7.48 16.99
CA GLY A 27 23.21 -7.12 15.71
C GLY A 27 22.65 -7.86 14.49
N LYS A 28 21.63 -8.72 14.67
CA LYS A 28 21.04 -9.52 13.59
C LYS A 28 19.77 -8.88 13.05
N ILE A 29 19.59 -8.93 11.73
CA ILE A 29 18.33 -8.57 11.06
C ILE A 29 17.55 -9.86 10.82
N THR A 30 16.37 -9.98 11.42
CA THR A 30 15.47 -11.13 11.29
C THR A 30 14.04 -10.64 11.05
N MET A 31 13.14 -11.50 10.55
CA MET A 31 11.73 -11.13 10.35
C MET A 31 11.09 -10.59 11.64
N GLY A 32 11.26 -11.30 12.75
CA GLY A 32 10.75 -10.84 14.05
C GLY A 32 11.38 -9.52 14.54
N ALA A 33 12.59 -9.17 14.09
CA ALA A 33 13.16 -7.85 14.37
C ALA A 33 12.52 -6.76 13.51
N MET A 34 12.26 -7.04 12.23
CA MET A 34 11.58 -6.12 11.33
C MET A 34 10.14 -5.82 11.76
N GLU A 35 9.45 -6.79 12.38
CA GLU A 35 8.12 -6.55 12.96
C GLU A 35 8.11 -5.47 14.05
N ARG A 36 9.24 -5.26 14.73
CA ARG A 36 9.42 -4.23 15.76
C ARG A 36 9.87 -2.87 15.20
N MET A 37 9.84 -2.68 13.88
CA MET A 37 10.22 -1.44 13.20
C MET A 37 8.97 -0.80 12.52
N PRO A 38 8.02 -0.24 13.28
CA PRO A 38 6.77 0.27 12.74
C PRO A 38 6.97 1.43 11.75
N LEU A 39 7.94 2.33 11.98
CA LEU A 39 8.19 3.43 11.05
C LEU A 39 8.79 2.92 9.74
N MET A 40 9.70 1.93 9.79
CA MET A 40 10.24 1.29 8.60
C MET A 40 9.13 0.66 7.75
N LYS A 41 8.24 -0.14 8.36
CA LYS A 41 7.09 -0.74 7.65
C LYS A 41 6.19 0.33 7.03
N SER A 42 5.84 1.35 7.82
CA SER A 42 4.99 2.46 7.34
C SER A 42 5.61 3.20 6.15
N VAL A 43 6.92 3.42 6.15
CA VAL A 43 7.62 4.08 5.04
C VAL A 43 7.58 3.26 3.75
N VAL A 44 7.71 1.93 3.85
CA VAL A 44 7.57 1.03 2.69
C VAL A 44 6.16 1.10 2.13
N TYR A 45 5.14 0.99 2.97
CA TYR A 45 3.74 1.10 2.53
C TYR A 45 3.43 2.48 1.93
N GLU A 46 3.94 3.56 2.50
CA GLU A 46 3.70 4.91 1.99
C GLU A 46 4.36 5.15 0.63
N ALA A 47 5.57 4.60 0.42
CA ALA A 47 6.23 4.67 -0.88
C ALA A 47 5.39 3.99 -1.97
N LEU A 48 4.87 2.80 -1.67
CA LEU A 48 4.06 2.02 -2.60
C LEU A 48 2.65 2.61 -2.82
N ARG A 49 2.08 3.26 -1.79
CA ARG A 49 0.81 3.99 -1.91
C ARG A 49 0.95 5.21 -2.81
N ILE A 50 1.96 6.05 -2.56
CA ILE A 50 2.10 7.35 -3.25
C ILE A 50 2.53 7.18 -4.71
N GLU A 51 3.33 6.16 -4.99
CA GLU A 51 3.88 5.88 -6.32
C GLU A 51 3.83 4.36 -6.59
N PRO A 52 2.64 3.83 -6.94
CA PRO A 52 2.51 2.42 -7.26
C PRO A 52 3.41 2.05 -8.45
N PRO A 53 4.28 1.02 -8.33
CA PRO A 53 5.21 0.64 -9.40
C PRO A 53 4.53 0.24 -10.72
N VAL A 54 3.32 -0.31 -10.62
CA VAL A 54 2.48 -0.65 -11.78
C VAL A 54 1.19 0.13 -11.66
N ALA A 55 1.05 1.20 -12.44
CA ALA A 55 -0.08 2.13 -12.28
C ALA A 55 -1.41 1.61 -12.87
N SER A 56 -1.37 0.65 -13.80
CA SER A 56 -2.53 0.22 -14.58
C SER A 56 -2.88 -1.23 -14.28
N GLN A 57 -4.14 -1.47 -13.94
CA GLN A 57 -4.70 -2.81 -13.76
C GLN A 57 -5.87 -3.04 -14.72
N TYR A 58 -5.97 -4.27 -15.21
CA TYR A 58 -7.04 -4.71 -16.09
C TYR A 58 -7.66 -5.99 -15.56
N ALA A 59 -8.98 -6.10 -15.71
CA ALA A 59 -9.71 -7.33 -15.42
C ALA A 59 -10.82 -7.52 -16.45
N LYS A 60 -11.16 -8.78 -16.74
CA LYS A 60 -12.35 -9.11 -17.53
C LYS A 60 -13.40 -9.69 -16.60
N ALA A 61 -14.61 -9.13 -16.64
CA ALA A 61 -15.74 -9.61 -15.85
C ALA A 61 -16.09 -11.06 -16.22
N LYS A 62 -16.11 -11.96 -15.24
CA LYS A 62 -16.48 -13.39 -15.44
C LYS A 62 -17.98 -13.65 -15.37
N ARG A 63 -18.76 -12.68 -14.89
CA ARG A 63 -20.23 -12.72 -14.74
C ARG A 63 -20.73 -11.30 -14.55
N ASP A 64 -22.04 -11.11 -14.60
CA ASP A 64 -22.67 -9.85 -14.19
C ASP A 64 -22.48 -9.57 -12.69
N PHE A 65 -22.13 -8.33 -12.34
CA PHE A 65 -22.05 -7.86 -10.96
C PHE A 65 -22.22 -6.33 -10.87
N VAL A 66 -22.19 -5.79 -9.66
CA VAL A 66 -22.27 -4.34 -9.41
C VAL A 66 -20.97 -3.86 -8.78
N VAL A 67 -20.42 -2.77 -9.31
CA VAL A 67 -19.28 -2.04 -8.73
C VAL A 67 -19.82 -0.76 -8.08
N GLU A 68 -19.44 -0.55 -6.82
CA GLU A 68 -19.79 0.65 -6.08
C GLU A 68 -18.62 1.64 -6.08
N SER A 69 -18.95 2.91 -6.30
CA SER A 69 -18.10 4.07 -6.04
C SER A 69 -18.61 4.79 -4.79
N HIS A 70 -17.97 5.89 -4.41
CA HIS A 70 -18.42 6.64 -3.23
C HIS A 70 -19.84 7.23 -3.35
N ASP A 71 -20.30 7.51 -4.58
CA ASP A 71 -21.56 8.25 -4.81
C ASP A 71 -22.57 7.49 -5.68
N ALA A 72 -22.15 6.36 -6.29
CA ALA A 72 -22.96 5.66 -7.28
C ALA A 72 -22.58 4.17 -7.39
N ALA A 73 -23.50 3.38 -7.96
CA ALA A 73 -23.30 1.97 -8.27
C ALA A 73 -23.49 1.73 -9.77
N PHE A 74 -22.64 0.89 -10.35
CA PHE A 74 -22.60 0.60 -11.78
C PHE A 74 -22.74 -0.90 -12.01
N ARG A 75 -23.68 -1.30 -12.87
CA ARG A 75 -23.80 -2.71 -13.27
C ARG A 75 -22.78 -3.02 -14.36
N ILE A 76 -21.94 -4.01 -14.09
CA ILE A 76 -20.95 -4.55 -15.01
C ILE A 76 -21.48 -5.87 -15.57
N LYS A 77 -21.39 -6.04 -16.88
CA LYS A 77 -21.82 -7.25 -17.56
C LYS A 77 -20.68 -8.24 -17.73
N GLU A 78 -21.02 -9.52 -17.84
CA GLU A 78 -20.05 -10.54 -18.23
C GLU A 78 -19.27 -10.13 -19.49
N SER A 79 -17.98 -10.44 -19.50
CA SER A 79 -17.01 -10.12 -20.55
C SER A 79 -16.62 -8.65 -20.73
N GLU A 80 -17.20 -7.70 -19.98
CA GLU A 80 -16.70 -6.32 -19.98
C GLU A 80 -15.27 -6.22 -19.42
N ILE A 81 -14.47 -5.32 -20.00
CA ILE A 81 -13.10 -5.05 -19.56
C ILE A 81 -13.14 -3.88 -18.58
N LEU A 82 -12.69 -4.13 -17.36
CA LEU A 82 -12.49 -3.13 -16.33
C LEU A 82 -11.05 -2.62 -16.39
N PHE A 83 -10.90 -1.31 -16.21
CA PHE A 83 -9.62 -0.65 -16.10
C PHE A 83 -9.56 0.14 -14.80
N GLY A 84 -8.47 -0.04 -14.06
CA GLY A 84 -8.15 0.75 -12.87
C GLY A 84 -6.83 1.49 -13.06
N PHE A 85 -6.82 2.78 -12.73
CA PHE A 85 -5.60 3.56 -12.61
C PHE A 85 -5.27 3.76 -11.13
N GLN A 86 -4.35 2.92 -10.63
CA GLN A 86 -4.02 2.79 -9.21
C GLN A 86 -3.66 4.11 -8.52
N PRO A 87 -2.87 5.04 -9.13
CA PRO A 87 -2.52 6.28 -8.45
C PRO A 87 -3.71 7.13 -8.04
N PHE A 88 -4.85 7.03 -8.73
CA PHE A 88 -6.07 7.75 -8.32
C PHE A 88 -6.73 7.07 -7.12
N ALA A 89 -6.78 5.75 -7.10
CA ALA A 89 -7.34 5.00 -5.97
C ALA A 89 -6.49 5.15 -4.70
N THR A 90 -5.16 5.04 -4.81
CA THR A 90 -4.25 5.11 -3.65
C THR A 90 -4.03 6.53 -3.14
N LYS A 91 -4.51 7.54 -3.88
CA LYS A 91 -4.51 8.96 -3.49
C LYS A 91 -5.92 9.55 -3.33
N ASP A 92 -6.91 8.69 -3.11
CA ASP A 92 -8.28 9.17 -2.90
C ASP A 92 -8.37 10.02 -1.61
N PRO A 93 -8.76 11.31 -1.69
CA PRO A 93 -8.87 12.20 -0.52
C PRO A 93 -9.99 11.80 0.44
N ARG A 94 -10.96 10.99 0.01
CA ARG A 94 -12.02 10.44 0.90
C ARG A 94 -11.50 9.31 1.78
N ILE A 95 -10.36 8.71 1.41
CA ILE A 95 -9.72 7.62 2.15
C ILE A 95 -8.48 8.11 2.89
N PHE A 96 -7.60 8.87 2.22
CA PHE A 96 -6.32 9.31 2.75
C PHE A 96 -6.28 10.82 2.97
N HIS A 97 -6.08 11.24 4.22
CA HIS A 97 -5.78 12.64 4.53
C HIS A 97 -4.42 13.06 3.95
N ARG A 98 -4.35 14.23 3.30
CA ARG A 98 -3.18 14.72 2.53
C ARG A 98 -2.65 13.61 1.59
N PRO A 99 -3.46 13.20 0.61
CA PRO A 99 -3.16 12.02 -0.20
C PRO A 99 -1.95 12.20 -1.12
N GLU A 100 -1.66 13.44 -1.51
CA GLU A 100 -0.52 13.81 -2.35
C GLU A 100 0.79 14.02 -1.56
N GLU A 101 0.74 14.07 -0.23
CA GLU A 101 1.95 14.22 0.60
C GLU A 101 2.49 12.85 0.99
N PHE A 102 3.82 12.68 0.90
CA PHE A 102 4.51 11.55 1.49
C PHE A 102 4.57 11.71 3.02
N LEU A 103 3.85 10.85 3.73
CA LEU A 103 3.79 10.85 5.20
C LEU A 103 4.45 9.57 5.76
N PRO A 104 5.72 9.63 6.21
CA PRO A 104 6.46 8.44 6.66
C PRO A 104 5.75 7.61 7.72
N ASP A 105 4.95 8.25 8.56
CA ASP A 105 4.25 7.69 9.71
C ASP A 105 2.76 7.41 9.45
N ARG A 106 2.28 7.48 8.20
CA ARG A 106 0.86 7.28 7.84
C ARG A 106 0.27 5.99 8.39
N PHE A 107 1.04 4.91 8.37
CA PHE A 107 0.59 3.57 8.76
C PHE A 107 1.10 3.15 10.14
N VAL A 108 1.59 4.09 10.96
CA VAL A 108 2.06 3.80 12.33
C VAL A 108 0.88 3.83 13.31
N GLY A 109 0.82 2.81 14.17
CA GLY A 109 -0.18 2.69 15.25
C GLY A 109 -1.55 2.23 14.77
N GLU A 110 -2.46 1.96 15.71
CA GLU A 110 -3.73 1.26 15.42
C GLU A 110 -4.58 1.94 14.34
N ASN A 111 -4.64 3.27 14.33
CA ASN A 111 -5.39 4.01 13.31
C ASN A 111 -4.70 3.99 11.94
N GLY A 112 -3.37 4.01 11.92
CA GLY A 112 -2.60 3.91 10.67
C GLY A 112 -2.68 2.51 10.08
N GLU A 113 -2.59 1.47 10.91
CA GLU A 113 -2.72 0.07 10.48
C GLU A 113 -4.08 -0.24 9.87
N LYS A 114 -5.16 0.39 10.37
CA LYS A 114 -6.50 0.28 9.76
C LYS A 114 -6.56 0.80 8.31
N LEU A 115 -5.62 1.63 7.88
CA LEU A 115 -5.53 2.10 6.50
C LEU A 115 -4.91 1.07 5.55
N LEU A 116 -4.24 0.03 6.05
CA LEU A 116 -3.58 -0.99 5.22
C LEU A 116 -4.57 -1.78 4.36
N LYS A 117 -5.85 -1.87 4.76
CA LYS A 117 -6.91 -2.46 3.92
C LYS A 117 -7.14 -1.72 2.60
N TYR A 118 -6.70 -0.46 2.50
CA TYR A 118 -6.75 0.35 1.28
C TYR A 118 -5.43 0.36 0.51
N VAL A 119 -4.40 -0.35 1.01
CA VAL A 119 -3.17 -0.64 0.27
C VAL A 119 -3.40 -1.94 -0.48
N VAL A 120 -3.59 -1.82 -1.78
CA VAL A 120 -3.95 -2.94 -2.66
C VAL A 120 -2.76 -3.28 -3.53
N TRP A 121 -2.41 -4.56 -3.57
CA TRP A 121 -1.48 -5.12 -4.55
C TRP A 121 -2.27 -5.65 -5.73
N SER A 122 -1.63 -5.85 -6.87
CA SER A 122 -2.30 -6.38 -8.09
C SER A 122 -3.16 -7.64 -7.86
N ASN A 123 -2.97 -8.38 -6.75
CA ASN A 123 -3.69 -9.59 -6.37
C ASN A 123 -4.67 -9.43 -5.19
N GLY A 124 -4.99 -8.19 -4.77
CA GLY A 124 -5.88 -7.91 -3.65
C GLY A 124 -5.24 -7.05 -2.55
N PRO A 125 -6.00 -6.71 -1.48
CA PRO A 125 -5.47 -5.95 -0.35
C PRO A 125 -4.28 -6.64 0.31
N GLU A 126 -3.33 -5.86 0.86
CA GLU A 126 -2.21 -6.40 1.67
C GLU A 126 -2.67 -7.33 2.79
N THR A 127 -3.88 -7.09 3.31
CA THR A 127 -4.45 -7.85 4.41
C THR A 127 -4.99 -9.23 4.01
N GLU A 128 -5.03 -9.55 2.71
CA GLU A 128 -5.50 -10.83 2.20
C GLU A 128 -4.33 -11.72 1.76
N MET A 129 -4.48 -13.05 1.87
CA MET A 129 -3.46 -13.97 1.34
C MET A 129 -3.36 -13.77 -0.17
N SER A 130 -2.16 -13.43 -0.63
CA SER A 130 -1.83 -13.37 -2.05
C SER A 130 -2.30 -14.65 -2.74
N THR A 131 -3.29 -14.54 -3.62
CA THR A 131 -3.53 -15.64 -4.57
C THR A 131 -2.36 -15.58 -5.53
N MET A 132 -1.50 -16.61 -5.55
CA MET A 132 -0.49 -16.71 -6.61
C MET A 132 -1.22 -16.52 -7.93
N VAL A 133 -0.74 -15.59 -8.76
CA VAL A 133 -1.14 -15.50 -10.16
C VAL A 133 -0.62 -16.79 -10.79
N VAL A 134 -1.45 -17.83 -10.77
CA VAL A 134 -1.30 -18.90 -11.73
C VAL A 134 -1.57 -18.19 -13.06
N LEU A 135 -0.51 -17.98 -13.84
CA LEU A 135 -0.68 -17.77 -15.27
C LEU A 135 -1.45 -19.01 -15.72
N ASP A 136 -2.75 -18.86 -15.89
CA ASP A 136 -3.58 -19.87 -16.52
C ASP A 136 -2.98 -20.05 -17.90
N GLU A 137 -2.21 -21.13 -18.08
CA GLU A 137 -1.71 -21.52 -19.38
C GLU A 137 -2.93 -21.75 -20.24
N GLY A 138 -3.14 -20.83 -21.19
CA GLY A 138 -4.19 -20.94 -22.17
C GLY A 138 -4.00 -22.23 -22.95
N VAL A 139 -4.78 -23.25 -22.60
CA VAL A 139 -5.09 -24.35 -23.50
C VAL A 139 -6.25 -23.89 -24.36
N GLY A 140 -5.93 -23.48 -25.58
CA GLY A 140 -6.84 -23.28 -26.71
C GLY A 140 -6.25 -23.96 -27.93
#